data_AF-A0A1W6CZU2-F1
#
_entry.id   AF-A0A1W6CZU2-F1
#
_cell.length_a   1.000
_cell.length_b   1.000
_cell.length_c   1.000
_cell.angle_alpha   90.00
_cell.angle_beta   90.00
_cell.angle_gamma   90.00
#
_symmetry.space_group_name_H-M   'P 1'
#
loop_
_entity.id
_entity.type
_entity.pdbx_description
1 polymer ?
#
loop_
_entity_poly.entity_id
_entity_poly.type
_entity_poly.pdbx_seq_one_letter_code
_entity_poly.pdbx_strand_id
1 'polypeptide(L)' 'MGGATVLGWDMGAALAMAQALGVDPLIAAECLPEIEAVTVRKLNEQMASGDRSSPVPER' A
#
# COMPACT_ATOMS: atom_id res chain seq x y z
N MET A 1 10.03 6.10 -18.43
CA MET A 1 10.22 4.83 -17.71
C MET A 1 8.90 4.45 -17.09
N GLY A 2 8.40 3.23 -17.31
CA GLY A 2 7.16 2.79 -16.67
C GLY A 2 7.44 2.50 -15.20
N GLY A 3 7.05 3.42 -14.31
CA GLY A 3 7.14 3.20 -12.87
C GLY A 3 6.15 2.14 -12.42
N ALA A 4 6.55 1.29 -11.47
CA ALA A 4 5.61 0.37 -10.82
C ALA A 4 4.60 1.16 -9.99
N THR A 5 3.34 0.73 -10.00
CA THR A 5 2.28 1.30 -9.15
C THR A 5 1.64 0.20 -8.34
N VAL A 6 1.36 0.50 -7.08
CA VAL A 6 0.58 -0.37 -6.19
C VAL A 6 -0.89 -0.13 -6.50
N LEU A 7 -1.64 -1.19 -6.78
CA LEU A 7 -3.08 -1.12 -7.03
C LEU A 7 -3.92 -1.57 -5.81
N GLY A 8 -3.32 -2.39 -4.94
CA GLY A 8 -3.96 -2.97 -3.76
C GLY A 8 -3.07 -4.01 -3.12
N TRP A 9 -3.56 -4.62 -2.05
CA TRP A 9 -2.95 -5.75 -1.36
C TRP A 9 -3.92 -6.93 -1.28
N ASP A 10 -3.44 -8.09 -0.83
CA ASP A 10 -4.29 -9.26 -0.69
C ASP A 10 -5.21 -9.13 0.54
N MET A 11 -6.51 -8.94 0.31
CA MET A 11 -7.49 -8.81 1.38
C MET A 11 -7.69 -10.10 2.19
N GLY A 12 -7.48 -11.27 1.59
CA GLY A 12 -7.55 -12.56 2.30
C GLY A 12 -6.42 -12.70 3.32
N ALA A 13 -5.21 -12.31 2.95
CA ALA A 13 -4.06 -12.27 3.83
C ALA A 13 -4.25 -11.24 4.96
N ALA A 14 -4.80 -10.06 4.65
CA ALA A 14 -5.09 -9.05 5.65
C ALA A 14 -6.13 -9.53 6.69
N LEU A 15 -7.20 -10.20 6.25
CA LEU A 15 -8.20 -10.79 7.14
C LEU A 15 -7.64 -11.97 7.96
N ALA A 16 -6.81 -12.82 7.35
CA ALA A 16 -6.14 -13.90 8.07
C ALA A 16 -5.20 -13.37 9.15
N MET A 17 -4.45 -12.30 8.86
CA MET A 17 -3.62 -11.62 9.85
C MET A 17 -4.46 -11.00 10.97
N ALA A 18 -5.58 -10.33 10.64
CA ALA A 18 -6.49 -9.77 11.63
C ALA A 18 -7.00 -10.84 12.60
N GLN A 19 -7.44 -11.98 12.08
CA GLN A 19 -7.88 -13.12 12.88
C GLN A 19 -6.76 -13.66 13.78
N ALA A 20 -5.54 -13.79 13.26
CA ALA A 20 -4.37 -14.24 14.03
C ALA A 20 -4.00 -13.29 15.17
N LEU A 21 -4.26 -11.98 15.01
CA LEU A 21 -4.05 -10.96 16.03
C LEU A 21 -5.22 -10.84 17.03
N GLY A 22 -6.26 -11.66 16.88
CA GLY A 22 -7.45 -11.63 17.73
C GLY A 22 -8.41 -10.48 17.42
N VAL A 23 -8.28 -9.86 16.24
CA VAL A 23 -9.23 -8.85 15.75
C VAL A 23 -10.42 -9.57 15.13
N ASP A 24 -11.63 -9.13 15.46
CA ASP A 24 -12.85 -9.65 14.85
C ASP A 24 -12.82 -9.48 13.32
N PRO A 25 -12.99 -10.55 12.52
CA PRO A 25 -12.90 -10.47 11.07
C PRO A 25 -13.95 -9.58 10.42
N LEU A 26 -15.15 -9.43 11.00
CA LEU A 26 -16.18 -8.54 10.47
C LEU A 26 -15.77 -7.08 10.67
N ILE A 27 -15.27 -6.75 11.88
CA ILE A 27 -14.74 -5.40 12.14
C ILE A 27 -13.56 -5.10 11.20
N ALA A 28 -12.66 -6.06 11.01
CA ALA A 28 -11.55 -5.90 10.08
C ALA A 28 -12.04 -5.69 8.64
N ALA A 29 -13.04 -6.44 8.19
CA ALA A 29 -13.59 -6.30 6.83
C ALA A 29 -14.18 -4.91 6.57
N GLU A 30 -14.77 -4.25 7.57
CA GLU A 30 -15.28 -2.89 7.46
C GLU A 30 -14.15 -1.83 7.42
N CYS A 31 -13.07 -2.04 8.19
CA CYS A 31 -11.99 -1.05 8.30
C CYS A 31 -10.92 -1.19 7.20
N LEU A 32 -10.62 -2.41 6.77
CA LEU A 32 -9.51 -2.71 5.85
C LEU A 32 -9.58 -1.96 4.51
N PRO A 33 -10.73 -1.73 3.86
CA PRO A 33 -10.81 -0.97 2.60
C PRO A 33 -10.25 0.46 2.71
N GLU A 34 -10.56 1.17 3.79
CA GLU A 34 -10.05 2.53 4.01
C GLU A 34 -8.55 2.53 4.30
N ILE A 35 -8.07 1.53 5.05
CA ILE A 35 -6.64 1.36 5.34
C ILE A 35 -5.86 1.07 4.05
N GLU A 36 -6.40 0.22 3.16
CA GLU A 36 -5.83 -0.06 1.85
C GLU A 36 -5.72 1.23 1.02
N ALA A 37 -6.81 1.98 0.90
CA ALA A 37 -6.84 3.20 0.11
C ALA A 37 -5.77 4.21 0.56
N VAL A 38 -5.61 4.41 1.87
CA VAL A 38 -4.56 5.28 2.42
C VAL A 38 -3.16 4.71 2.17
N THR A 39 -2.98 3.41 2.33
CA THR A 39 -1.66 2.76 2.19
C THR A 39 -1.20 2.74 0.74
N VAL A 40 -2.08 2.37 -0.19
CA VAL A 40 -1.83 2.41 -1.64
C VAL A 40 -1.45 3.82 -2.10
N ARG A 41 -2.22 4.84 -1.69
CA ARG A 41 -1.92 6.23 -2.00
C ARG A 41 -0.52 6.62 -1.52
N LYS A 42 -0.22 6.36 -0.24
CA LYS A 42 1.07 6.72 0.36
C LYS A 42 2.26 5.96 -0.22
N LEU A 43 2.10 4.69 -0.58
CA LEU A 43 3.17 3.91 -1.20
C LEU A 43 3.47 4.43 -2.61
N ASN A 44 2.45 4.72 -3.40
CA ASN A 44 2.63 5.32 -4.72
C ASN A 44 3.27 6.72 -4.64
N GLU A 45 2.87 7.55 -3.67
CA GLU A 45 3.52 8.85 -3.41
C GLU A 45 5.01 8.72 -3.08
N GLN A 46 5.38 7.73 -2.24
CA GLN A 46 6.78 7.45 -1.91
C GLN A 46 7.59 6.92 -3.09
N MET A 47 7.00 6.07 -3.94
CA MET A 47 7.66 5.58 -5.14
C MET A 47 7.90 6.71 -6.15
N ALA A 48 6.94 7.62 -6.30
CA ALA A 48 7.06 8.79 -7.16
C ALA A 48 8.07 9.84 -6.65
N SER A 49 8.30 9.91 -5.33
CA SER A 49 9.30 10.80 -4.74
C SER A 49 10.70 10.20 -4.75
N GLY A 50 10.84 8.88 -4.55
CA GLY A 50 12.12 8.16 -4.61
C GLY A 50 12.73 8.11 -6.02
N ASP A 51 11.90 8.05 -7.07
CA ASP A 51 12.35 8.09 -8.47
C ASP A 51 12.98 9.45 -8.87
N ARG A 52 12.67 10.52 -8.11
CA ARG A 52 13.15 11.89 -8.39
C ARG A 52 14.54 12.22 -7.81
N SER A 53 15.23 11.25 -7.20
CA SER A 53 16.55 11.45 -6.59
C SER A 53 17.73 11.05 -7.50
N SER A 54 17.46 10.65 -8.75
CA SER A 54 18.53 10.40 -9.73
C SER A 54 19.11 11.74 -10.21
N PRO A 55 20.41 12.04 -9.99
CA PRO A 55 21.00 13.28 -10.47
C PRO A 55 21.00 13.28 -12.00
N VAL A 56 20.53 14.37 -12.59
CA VAL A 56 20.70 14.64 -14.03
C VAL A 56 22.21 14.63 -14.31
N PRO A 57 22.71 13.86 -15.28
CA PRO A 57 24.11 13.97 -15.67
C PRO A 57 24.30 15.35 -16.33
N GLU A 58 25.03 16.23 -15.65
CA GLU A 58 25.49 17.51 -16.19
C GLU A 58 26.25 17.24 -17.49
N ARG A 59 25.83 17.92 -18.57
CA ARG A 59 26.48 17.89 -19.87
C ARG A 59 27.38 19.11 -20.04
#